data_AF-A0A2G2A4J2-F1
#
_entry.id   AF-A0A2G2A4J2-F1
#
_cell.length_a   1.000
_cell.length_b   1.000
_cell.length_c   1.000
_cell.angle_alpha   90.00
_cell.angle_beta   90.00
_cell.angle_gamma   90.00
#
_symmetry.space_group_name_H-M   'P 1'
#
loop_
_entity.id
_entity.type
_entity.pdbx_description
1 polymer ?
#
loop_
_entity_poly.entity_id
_entity_poly.type
_entity_poly.pdbx_seq_one_letter_code
_entity_poly.pdbx_strand_id
1 'polypeptide(L)'
;MPVLGPSTERDAVGQLVDLVIDPLARYGTAEQARAATAARVADVAISRGRFGDTVDSVLYDSADSYAQARLLYLQNRRFELGVTDESTGIDPFADPFIDPFAEPFE
;
A
#
# COMPACT_ATOMS: atom_id res chain seq x y z
N MET A 1 -1.26 -10.92 -0.45
CA MET A 1 -0.71 -11.77 -1.54
C MET A 1 0.30 -12.74 -0.97
N PRO A 2 0.28 -14.02 -1.38
CA PRO A 2 1.40 -14.91 -1.06
C PRO A 2 2.70 -14.26 -1.58
N VAL A 3 3.76 -14.30 -0.78
CA VAL A 3 5.11 -13.73 -1.06
C VAL A 3 5.21 -12.20 -0.99
N LEU A 4 4.30 -11.44 -1.62
CA LEU A 4 4.42 -9.99 -1.77
C LEU A 4 3.87 -9.16 -0.59
N GLY A 5 3.18 -9.80 0.36
CA GLY A 5 2.67 -9.13 1.56
C GLY A 5 1.21 -8.63 1.43
N PRO A 6 0.75 -7.79 2.37
CA PRO A 6 -0.61 -7.23 2.35
C PRO A 6 -0.82 -6.34 1.12
N SER A 7 -1.96 -6.48 0.45
CA SER A 7 -2.33 -5.63 -0.67
C SER A 7 -3.85 -5.47 -0.78
N THR A 8 -4.32 -4.35 -1.35
CA THR A 8 -5.70 -4.24 -1.84
C THR A 8 -5.85 -4.91 -3.21
N GLU A 9 -7.08 -5.12 -3.68
CA GLU A 9 -7.35 -5.66 -5.02
C GLU A 9 -6.78 -4.76 -6.12
N ARG A 10 -7.05 -3.44 -6.03
CA ARG A 10 -6.52 -2.45 -6.98
C ARG A 10 -4.99 -2.46 -7.01
N ASP A 11 -4.35 -2.53 -5.85
CA ASP A 11 -2.89 -2.54 -5.74
C ASP A 11 -2.30 -3.84 -6.31
N ALA A 12 -2.91 -4.99 -6.04
CA ALA A 12 -2.50 -6.27 -6.62
C ALA A 12 -2.61 -6.28 -8.15
N VAL A 13 -3.69 -5.73 -8.70
CA VAL A 13 -3.86 -5.58 -10.16
C VAL A 13 -2.81 -4.63 -10.72
N GLY A 14 -2.52 -3.51 -10.04
CA GLY A 14 -1.45 -2.58 -10.44
C GLY A 14 -0.08 -3.27 -10.51
N GLN A 15 0.28 -4.04 -9.49
CA GLN A 15 1.53 -4.81 -9.49
C GLN A 15 1.61 -5.83 -10.62
N LEU A 16 0.50 -6.50 -10.95
CA LEU A 16 0.46 -7.41 -12.10
C LEU A 16 0.64 -6.67 -13.42
N VAL A 17 0.01 -5.51 -13.57
CA VAL A 17 0.16 -4.66 -14.75
C VAL A 17 1.61 -4.20 -14.90
N ASP A 18 2.24 -3.75 -13.81
CA ASP A 18 3.65 -3.34 -13.81
C ASP A 18 4.59 -4.50 -14.19
N LEU A 19 4.30 -5.73 -13.73
CA LEU A 19 5.07 -6.92 -14.10
C LEU A 19 4.94 -7.23 -15.60
N VAL A 20 3.75 -7.09 -16.18
CA VAL A 20 3.47 -7.38 -17.59
C VAL A 20 4.04 -6.29 -18.51
N ILE A 21 3.96 -5.03 -18.09
CA ILE A 21 4.40 -3.86 -18.87
C ILE A 21 5.74 -3.33 -18.33
N ASP A 22 6.61 -4.22 -17.82
CA ASP A 22 7.92 -3.82 -17.31
C ASP A 22 8.85 -3.42 -18.49
N PRO A 23 9.24 -2.15 -18.63
CA PRO A 23 10.15 -1.72 -19.68
C PRO A 23 11.54 -2.36 -19.55
N LEU A 24 11.98 -2.69 -18.34
CA LEU A 24 13.25 -3.36 -18.11
C LEU A 24 13.20 -4.80 -18.64
N ALA A 25 12.06 -5.48 -18.52
CA ALA A 25 11.87 -6.80 -19.11
C ALA A 25 11.81 -6.75 -20.65
N ARG A 26 11.31 -5.65 -21.23
CA ARG A 26 11.16 -5.50 -22.68
C ARG A 26 12.42 -5.01 -23.40
N TYR A 27 13.14 -4.05 -22.81
CA TYR A 27 14.25 -3.35 -23.44
C TYR A 27 15.60 -3.56 -22.73
N GLY A 28 15.58 -4.06 -21.49
CA GLY A 28 16.79 -4.33 -20.72
C GLY A 28 17.52 -5.58 -21.20
N THR A 29 18.81 -5.66 -20.91
CA THR A 29 19.59 -6.88 -21.13
C THR A 29 19.22 -7.94 -20.08
N ALA A 30 19.45 -9.21 -20.40
CA ALA A 30 19.22 -10.30 -19.45
C ALA A 30 19.96 -10.11 -18.11
N GLU A 31 21.15 -9.49 -18.16
CA GLU A 31 21.94 -9.19 -16.97
C GLU A 31 21.29 -8.09 -16.12
N GLN A 32 20.78 -7.03 -16.75
CA GLN A 32 20.08 -5.95 -16.06
C GLN A 32 18.79 -6.45 -15.38
N ALA A 33 18.01 -7.29 -16.06
CA ALA A 33 16.80 -7.88 -15.49
C ALA A 33 17.11 -8.76 -14.26
N ARG A 34 18.19 -9.56 -14.32
CA ARG A 34 18.65 -10.36 -13.18
C ARG A 34 19.14 -9.49 -12.03
N ALA A 35 19.93 -8.46 -12.31
CA ALA A 35 20.42 -7.54 -11.31
C ALA A 35 19.28 -6.80 -10.59
N ALA A 36 18.26 -6.34 -11.34
CA ALA A 36 17.08 -5.71 -10.75
C ALA A 36 16.28 -6.68 -9.88
N THR A 37 16.10 -7.93 -10.33
CA THR A 37 15.44 -8.96 -9.52
C THR A 37 16.21 -9.26 -8.24
N ALA A 38 17.53 -9.41 -8.33
CA ALA A 38 18.40 -9.61 -7.17
C ALA A 38 18.33 -8.43 -6.20
N ALA A 39 18.33 -7.19 -6.71
CA ALA A 39 18.17 -5.98 -5.91
C ALA A 39 16.83 -5.96 -5.16
N ARG A 40 15.72 -6.30 -5.83
CA ARG A 40 14.39 -6.41 -5.19
C ARG A 40 14.38 -7.44 -4.06
N VAL A 41 14.98 -8.60 -4.28
CA VAL A 41 15.09 -9.65 -3.23
C VAL A 41 15.95 -9.18 -2.07
N ALA A 42 17.08 -8.53 -2.36
CA ALA A 42 17.96 -7.97 -1.35
C ALA A 42 17.26 -6.88 -0.52
N ASP A 43 16.49 -6.01 -1.16
CA ASP A 43 15.71 -4.96 -0.48
C ASP A 43 14.67 -5.55 0.50
N VAL A 44 13.98 -6.62 0.10
CA VAL A 44 13.06 -7.35 1.00
C VAL A 44 13.81 -7.93 2.19
N ALA A 45 14.97 -8.57 1.96
CA ALA A 45 15.77 -9.16 3.04
C ALA A 45 16.31 -8.09 3.99
N ILE A 46 16.82 -6.97 3.46
CA ILE A 46 17.32 -5.84 4.25
C ILE A 46 16.20 -5.23 5.07
N SER A 47 15.03 -4.98 4.46
CA SER A 47 13.86 -4.43 5.14
C SER A 47 13.39 -5.36 6.26
N ARG A 48 13.35 -6.68 6.04
CA ARG A 48 13.03 -7.66 7.09
C ARG A 48 14.05 -7.67 8.23
N GLY A 49 15.33 -7.57 7.93
CA GLY A 49 16.37 -7.46 8.96
C GLY A 49 16.27 -6.16 9.76
N ARG A 50 16.05 -5.02 9.08
CA ARG A 50 15.96 -3.69 9.70
C ARG A 50 14.74 -3.52 10.60
N PHE A 51 13.60 -4.10 10.21
CA PHE A 51 12.33 -3.97 10.92
C PHE A 51 11.89 -5.24 11.65
N GLY A 52 12.81 -6.19 11.87
CA GLY A 52 12.53 -7.50 12.46
C GLY A 52 11.74 -7.41 13.76
N ASP A 53 12.22 -6.62 14.73
CA ASP A 53 11.57 -6.47 16.03
C ASP A 53 10.14 -5.89 15.92
N THR A 54 9.93 -4.94 15.00
CA THR A 54 8.59 -4.37 14.75
C THR A 54 7.67 -5.39 14.09
N VAL A 55 8.20 -6.18 13.14
CA VAL A 55 7.46 -7.26 12.51
C VAL A 55 7.07 -8.32 13.54
N ASP A 56 8.01 -8.72 14.40
CA ASP A 56 7.79 -9.76 15.40
C ASP A 56 6.78 -9.32 16.45
N SER A 57 6.85 -8.09 16.95
CA SER A 57 5.83 -7.57 17.89
C SER A 57 4.42 -7.53 17.28
N VAL A 58 4.29 -7.17 16.00
CA VAL A 58 3.00 -7.20 15.29
C VAL A 58 2.49 -8.63 15.07
N LEU A 59 3.39 -9.60 14.85
CA LEU A 59 3.02 -10.97 14.54
C LEU A 59 2.78 -11.84 15.78
N TYR A 60 3.57 -11.66 16.84
CA TYR A 60 3.62 -12.54 18.00
C TYR A 60 3.11 -11.91 19.29
N ASP A 61 3.29 -10.60 19.48
CA ASP A 61 2.87 -9.90 20.71
C ASP A 61 1.47 -9.27 20.59
N SER A 62 0.82 -9.46 19.45
CA SER A 62 -0.47 -8.85 19.13
C SER A 62 -1.65 -9.76 19.44
N ALA A 63 -2.71 -9.18 20.01
CA ALA A 63 -3.95 -9.92 20.27
C ALA A 63 -4.62 -10.45 18.98
N ASP A 64 -4.50 -9.70 17.89
CA ASP A 64 -4.90 -10.11 16.53
C ASP A 64 -3.88 -9.54 15.52
N SER A 65 -2.93 -10.39 15.14
CA SER A 65 -1.85 -10.01 14.23
C SER A 65 -2.35 -9.73 12.81
N TYR A 66 -3.44 -10.36 12.35
CA TYR A 66 -4.00 -10.11 11.03
C TYR A 66 -4.66 -8.73 10.97
N ALA A 67 -5.51 -8.43 11.96
CA ALA A 67 -6.19 -7.14 12.02
C ALA A 67 -5.18 -5.99 12.17
N GLN A 68 -4.14 -6.15 12.99
CA GLN A 68 -3.13 -5.12 13.19
C GLN A 68 -2.25 -4.92 11.95
N ALA A 69 -1.79 -6.00 11.30
CA ALA A 69 -1.02 -5.89 10.06
C ALA A 69 -1.83 -5.25 8.92
N ARG A 70 -3.12 -5.59 8.80
CA ARG A 70 -4.04 -4.97 7.83
C ARG A 70 -4.21 -3.49 8.09
N LEU A 71 -4.38 -3.10 9.35
CA LEU A 71 -4.54 -1.70 9.74
C LEU A 71 -3.28 -0.89 9.38
N LEU A 72 -2.10 -1.39 9.75
CA LEU A 72 -0.81 -0.76 9.42
C LEU A 72 -0.63 -0.61 7.91
N TYR A 73 -0.93 -1.65 7.12
CA TYR A 73 -0.87 -1.57 5.66
C TYR A 73 -1.77 -0.45 5.11
N LEU A 74 -3.03 -0.38 5.55
CA LEU A 74 -3.97 0.63 5.04
C LEU A 74 -3.57 2.05 5.44
N GLN A 75 -3.05 2.25 6.66
CA GLN A 75 -2.56 3.55 7.10
C GLN A 75 -1.34 3.99 6.27
N ASN A 76 -0.34 3.11 6.11
CA ASN A 76 0.84 3.42 5.30
C ASN A 76 0.47 3.69 3.84
N ARG A 77 -0.46 2.92 3.27
CA ARG A 77 -0.91 3.13 1.89
C ARG A 77 -1.58 4.49 1.70
N ARG A 78 -2.43 4.92 2.63
CA ARG A 78 -3.03 6.27 2.57
C ARG A 78 -1.97 7.35 2.64
N PHE A 79 -0.97 7.17 3.50
CA PHE A 79 0.17 8.07 3.60
C PHE A 79 0.98 8.14 2.30
N GLU A 80 1.34 7.00 1.69
CA GLU A 80 2.03 6.94 0.39
C GLU A 80 1.26 7.62 -0.74
N LEU A 81 -0.07 7.49 -0.73
CA LEU A 81 -0.95 8.10 -1.71
C LEU A 81 -1.20 9.59 -1.45
N GLY A 82 -0.66 10.15 -0.36
CA GLY A 82 -0.87 11.55 0.03
C GLY A 82 -2.32 11.86 0.40
N VAL A 83 -3.09 10.85 0.82
CA VAL A 83 -4.47 11.04 1.29
C VAL A 83 -4.41 11.73 2.65
N THR A 84 -4.48 13.05 2.64
CA THR A 84 -4.76 13.85 3.84
C THR A 84 -6.21 13.65 4.25
N ASP A 85 -6.46 13.54 5.55
CA ASP A 85 -7.82 13.48 6.10
C ASP A 85 -8.67 14.61 5.50
N GLU A 86 -9.75 14.23 4.81
CA GLU A 86 -10.68 15.15 4.13
C GLU A 86 -11.28 16.18 5.11
N SER A 87 -11.22 15.91 6.42
CA SER A 87 -11.57 16.86 7.49
C SER A 87 -10.68 18.12 7.52
N THR A 88 -9.53 18.13 6.85
CA THR A 88 -8.58 19.25 6.80
C THR A 88 -8.54 19.94 5.43
N GLY A 89 -9.21 19.39 4.42
CA GLY A 89 -9.29 19.96 3.08
C GLY A 89 -10.51 20.87 2.98
N ILE A 90 -10.31 22.11 2.54
CA ILE A 90 -11.43 22.94 2.07
C ILE A 90 -11.90 22.31 0.76
N ASP A 91 -12.99 21.55 0.77
CA ASP A 91 -13.62 21.03 -0.45
C ASP A 91 -14.16 22.22 -1.26
N PRO A 92 -13.58 22.55 -2.43
CA PRO A 92 -14.03 23.66 -3.26
C PRO A 92 -15.38 23.40 -3.94
N PHE A 93 -15.88 22.17 -3.87
CA PHE A 93 -17.20 21.75 -4.36
C PHE A 93 -18.17 21.42 -3.23
N ALA A 94 -17.77 21.59 -1.96
CA ALA A 94 -18.72 21.50 -0.86
C ALA A 94 -19.75 22.61 -1.04
N ASP A 95 -21.00 22.20 -1.30
CA ASP A 95 -22.12 23.12 -1.39
C ASP A 95 -22.27 23.84 -0.04
N PRO A 96 -22.09 25.18 0.02
CA PRO A 96 -22.24 25.93 1.25
C PRO A 96 -23.69 25.93 1.77
N PHE A 97 -24.64 25.39 0.99
CA PHE A 97 -26.05 25.25 1.33
C PHE A 97 -26.47 23.82 1.67
N ILE A 98 -25.55 22.92 2.03
CA ILE A 98 -25.93 21.68 2.73
C ILE A 98 -26.68 22.08 4.00
N ASP A 99 -28.00 21.95 3.96
CA ASP A 99 -28.86 22.07 5.13
C ASP A 99 -28.65 20.80 5.99
N PRO A 100 -28.07 20.92 7.19
CA PRO A 100 -27.87 19.77 8.07
C PRO A 100 -29.21 19.14 8.55
N PHE A 101 -30.34 19.78 8.26
CA PHE A 101 -31.69 19.31 8.56
C PHE A 101 -32.47 18.85 7.32
N ALA A 102 -31.85 18.79 6.14
CA ALA A 102 -32.48 18.19 4.98
C ALA A 102 -32.65 16.68 5.22
N GLU A 103 -33.88 16.23 5.47
CA GLU A 103 -34.19 14.82 5.62
C GLU A 103 -33.94 14.08 4.28
N PRO A 104 -33.23 12.94 4.30
CA PRO A 104 -33.02 12.16 3.08
C PRO A 104 -34.34 11.50 2.66
N PHE A 105 -34.93 12.05 1.60
CA PHE A 105 -35.92 11.51 0.67
C PHE A 105 -36.86 10.38 1.17
N GLU A 106 -38.17 10.64 1.21
CA GLU A 106 -39.20 9.60 1.02
C GLU A 106 -39.18 9.02 -0.41
#